data_AF-A0A964JDU0-F1
#
_entry.id   AF-A0A964JDU0-F1
#
_cell.length_a   1.000
_cell.length_b   1.000
_cell.length_c   1.000
_cell.angle_alpha   90.00
_cell.angle_beta   90.00
_cell.angle_gamma   90.00
#
_symmetry.space_group_name_H-M   'P 1'
#
loop_
_entity.id
_entity.type
_entity.pdbx_description
1 polymer ?
#
loop_
_entity_poly.entity_id
_entity_poly.type
_entity_poly.pdbx_seq_one_letter_code
_entity_poly.pdbx_strand_id
1 'polypeptide(L)'
;HYYYFQDQAKTGEASNNVGLHFFKNQDPGAFVSVSGGGVLATSKNVAEAQAFLKFVVGKTGQDILRTGDAMEYAVATTAESHPKLPALGTLDAPKLDPGQLNSKKVTELMMAAGLL
;
A
#
# COMPACT_ATOMS: atom_id res chain seq x y z
N HIS A 1 9.45 3.70 -4.02
CA HIS A 1 8.03 3.48 -4.36
C HIS A 1 7.86 2.15 -5.11
N TYR A 2 6.70 1.50 -5.07
CA TYR A 2 6.51 0.12 -5.61
C TYR A 2 6.79 -0.01 -7.11
N TYR A 3 6.58 1.06 -7.89
CA TYR A 3 6.91 1.10 -9.33
C TYR A 3 8.38 0.77 -9.64
N TYR A 4 9.32 1.14 -8.76
CA TYR A 4 10.72 0.74 -8.92
C TYR A 4 10.86 -0.78 -8.97
N PHE A 5 10.16 -1.48 -8.06
CA PHE A 5 10.19 -2.93 -8.00
C PHE A 5 9.45 -3.58 -9.17
N GLN A 6 8.36 -2.97 -9.64
CA GLN A 6 7.67 -3.44 -10.85
C GLN A 6 8.57 -3.34 -12.08
N ASP A 7 9.26 -2.21 -12.25
CA ASP A 7 10.20 -1.99 -13.35
C ASP A 7 11.39 -2.97 -13.27
N GLN A 8 11.97 -3.15 -12.08
CA GLN A 8 13.03 -4.15 -11.81
C GLN A 8 12.59 -5.61 -12.01
N ALA A 9 11.29 -5.90 -11.91
CA ALA A 9 10.76 -7.23 -12.22
C ALA A 9 10.56 -7.44 -13.74
N LYS A 10 10.56 -6.37 -14.52
CA LYS A 10 10.44 -6.36 -15.99
C LYS A 10 11.82 -6.13 -16.62
N THR A 11 12.06 -4.97 -17.23
CA THR A 11 13.30 -4.66 -17.97
C THR A 11 14.30 -3.85 -17.15
N GLY A 12 13.85 -3.15 -16.12
CA GLY A 12 14.67 -2.26 -15.30
C GLY A 12 15.11 -0.97 -16.01
N GLU A 13 14.63 -0.69 -17.21
CA GLU A 13 15.11 0.43 -18.04
C GLU A 13 15.03 1.78 -17.33
N ALA A 14 13.97 2.02 -16.54
CA ALA A 14 13.80 3.25 -15.78
C ALA A 14 14.49 3.22 -14.41
N SER A 15 14.77 2.03 -13.87
CA SER A 15 15.23 1.84 -12.49
C SER A 15 16.71 1.47 -12.34
N ASN A 16 17.39 1.04 -13.41
CA ASN A 16 18.77 0.52 -13.35
C ASN A 16 19.82 1.54 -12.89
N ASN A 17 19.53 2.83 -13.00
CA ASN A 17 20.45 3.91 -12.63
C ASN A 17 19.96 4.74 -11.42
N VAL A 18 18.93 4.27 -10.72
CA VAL A 18 18.37 4.95 -9.55
C VAL A 18 18.25 3.98 -8.38
N GLY A 19 18.09 4.52 -7.17
CA GLY A 19 17.85 3.74 -5.97
C GLY A 19 16.63 4.24 -5.22
N LEU A 20 16.07 3.38 -4.37
CA LEU A 20 15.04 3.80 -3.42
C LEU A 20 15.67 4.22 -2.10
N HIS A 21 15.31 5.43 -1.65
CA HIS A 21 15.57 5.86 -0.30
C HIS A 21 14.35 5.55 0.60
N PHE A 22 14.60 5.03 1.79
CA PHE A 22 13.60 4.80 2.83
C PHE A 22 14.00 5.63 4.06
N PHE A 23 13.18 6.61 4.42
CA PHE A 23 13.50 7.58 5.47
C PHE A 23 13.64 6.95 6.86
N LYS A 24 12.80 5.95 7.19
CA LYS A 24 12.75 5.25 8.49
C LYS A 24 12.56 6.20 9.67
N ASN A 25 12.89 5.75 10.88
CA ASN A 25 12.94 6.56 12.10
C ASN A 25 11.62 7.25 12.43
N GLN A 26 10.49 6.65 12.02
CA GLN A 26 9.15 7.22 12.14
C GLN A 26 9.02 8.61 11.50
N ASP A 27 9.86 8.91 10.51
CA ASP A 27 9.79 10.14 9.74
C ASP A 27 8.47 10.21 8.95
N PRO A 28 7.85 11.39 8.77
CA PRO A 28 6.66 11.52 7.94
C PRO A 28 6.82 10.98 6.51
N GLY A 29 8.03 11.04 5.93
CA GLY A 29 8.38 10.45 4.64
C GLY A 29 8.50 8.92 4.64
N ALA A 30 8.52 8.29 5.81
CA ALA A 30 8.46 6.83 5.98
C ALA A 30 7.01 6.30 6.08
N PHE A 31 5.99 7.16 5.86
CA PHE A 31 4.58 6.78 5.91
C PHE A 31 4.27 5.60 4.97
N VAL A 32 3.64 4.56 5.53
CA VAL A 32 3.07 3.44 4.78
C VAL A 32 1.58 3.70 4.59
N SER A 33 1.21 4.00 3.35
CA SER A 33 -0.20 4.15 2.95
C SER A 33 -0.90 2.80 2.92
N VAL A 34 -2.15 2.76 3.38
CA VAL A 34 -2.94 1.53 3.49
C VAL A 34 -4.11 1.56 2.50
N SER A 35 -4.16 0.57 1.61
CA SER A 35 -5.31 0.32 0.74
C SER A 35 -6.48 -0.24 1.56
N GLY A 36 -7.66 0.37 1.43
CA GLY A 36 -8.88 -0.02 2.17
C GLY A 36 -9.92 -0.68 1.28
N GLY A 37 -10.77 -1.53 1.88
CA GLY A 37 -11.93 -2.14 1.23
C GLY A 37 -13.15 -2.13 2.15
N GLY A 38 -14.34 -1.88 1.59
CA GLY A 38 -15.58 -1.81 2.36
C GLY A 38 -16.79 -2.26 1.56
N VAL A 39 -17.76 -2.88 2.23
CA VAL A 39 -19.05 -3.25 1.64
C VAL A 39 -20.04 -2.10 1.85
N LEU A 40 -20.64 -1.62 0.77
CA LEU A 40 -21.68 -0.59 0.85
C LEU A 40 -22.93 -1.15 1.55
N ALA A 41 -23.50 -0.36 2.45
CA ALA A 41 -24.75 -0.70 3.15
C ALA A 41 -25.94 -0.91 2.18
N THR A 42 -25.87 -0.32 0.98
CA THR A 42 -26.88 -0.41 -0.08
C THR A 42 -26.65 -1.59 -1.04
N SER A 43 -25.64 -2.44 -0.81
CA SER A 43 -25.34 -3.56 -1.69
C SER A 43 -26.52 -4.52 -1.80
N LYS A 44 -26.85 -4.92 -3.04
CA LYS A 44 -27.86 -5.96 -3.31
C LYS A 44 -27.29 -7.39 -3.19
N ASN A 45 -25.97 -7.51 -3.07
CA ASN A 45 -25.23 -8.78 -3.02
C ASN A 45 -24.29 -8.77 -1.80
N VAL A 46 -24.85 -8.56 -0.60
CA VAL A 46 -24.06 -8.36 0.63
C VAL A 46 -23.21 -9.58 0.95
N ALA A 47 -23.76 -10.79 0.80
CA ALA A 47 -23.07 -12.03 1.10
C ALA A 47 -21.84 -12.23 0.20
N GLU A 48 -22.00 -12.00 -1.11
CA GLU A 48 -20.94 -12.11 -2.10
C GLU A 48 -19.88 -11.02 -1.91
N ALA A 49 -20.29 -9.79 -1.59
CA ALA A 49 -19.36 -8.70 -1.31
C ALA A 49 -18.51 -8.98 -0.06
N GLN A 50 -19.10 -9.52 1.01
CA GLN A 50 -18.37 -9.94 2.20
C GLN A 50 -17.43 -11.12 1.90
N ALA A 51 -17.90 -12.10 1.11
CA ALA A 51 -17.06 -13.22 0.66
C ALA A 51 -15.87 -12.74 -0.17
N PHE A 52 -16.06 -11.73 -1.01
CA PHE A 52 -15.00 -11.12 -1.81
C PHE A 52 -13.96 -10.43 -0.92
N LEU A 53 -14.36 -9.60 0.04
CA LEU A 53 -13.39 -8.99 0.97
C LEU A 53 -12.65 -10.05 1.79
N LYS A 54 -13.35 -11.09 2.25
CA LYS A 54 -12.74 -12.23 2.95
C LYS A 54 -11.71 -12.96 2.07
N PHE A 55 -11.96 -13.10 0.78
CA PHE A 55 -11.00 -13.65 -0.16
C PHE A 55 -9.76 -12.75 -0.30
N VAL A 56 -9.96 -11.44 -0.50
CA VAL A 56 -8.87 -10.46 -0.69
C VAL A 56 -7.91 -10.45 0.50
N VAL A 57 -8.43 -10.44 1.73
CA VAL A 57 -7.61 -10.44 2.95
C VAL A 57 -7.22 -11.84 3.43
N GLY A 58 -7.78 -12.89 2.81
CA GLY A 58 -7.49 -14.28 3.12
C GLY A 58 -6.19 -14.76 2.48
N LYS A 59 -5.80 -16.00 2.82
CA LYS A 59 -4.54 -16.61 2.35
C LYS A 59 -4.35 -16.48 0.83
N THR A 60 -5.36 -16.85 0.04
CA THR A 60 -5.26 -16.82 -1.42
C THR A 60 -5.08 -15.41 -1.97
N GLY A 61 -5.86 -14.42 -1.50
CA GLY A 61 -5.72 -13.04 -1.96
C GLY A 61 -4.36 -12.44 -1.60
N GLN A 62 -3.87 -12.74 -0.41
CA GLN A 62 -2.56 -12.25 0.06
C GLN A 62 -1.38 -12.97 -0.62
N ASP A 63 -1.52 -14.25 -0.97
CA ASP A 63 -0.54 -14.99 -1.77
C ASP A 63 -0.36 -14.37 -3.17
N ILE A 64 -1.44 -13.83 -3.76
CA ILE A 64 -1.36 -13.12 -5.05
C ILE A 64 -0.45 -11.89 -4.94
N LEU A 65 -0.52 -11.12 -3.84
CA LEU A 65 0.39 -9.99 -3.61
C LEU A 65 1.83 -10.45 -3.42
N ARG A 66 2.04 -11.58 -2.73
CA ARG A 66 3.36 -12.16 -2.49
C ARG A 66 4.05 -12.63 -3.76
N THR A 67 3.32 -13.25 -4.68
CA THR A 67 3.91 -13.88 -5.88
C THR A 67 3.70 -13.09 -7.17
N GLY A 68 2.83 -12.08 -7.14
CA GLY A 68 2.50 -11.25 -8.29
C GLY A 68 3.49 -10.13 -8.54
N ASP A 69 3.20 -9.35 -9.59
CA ASP A 69 4.00 -8.22 -10.07
C ASP A 69 3.44 -6.86 -9.62
N ALA A 70 2.39 -6.84 -8.80
CA ALA A 70 1.86 -5.61 -8.21
C ALA A 70 2.89 -4.92 -7.29
N MET A 71 3.76 -5.70 -6.64
CA MET A 71 4.80 -5.23 -5.71
C MET A 71 4.25 -4.37 -4.56
N GLU A 72 2.99 -4.61 -4.18
CA GLU A 72 2.39 -4.11 -2.94
C GLU A 72 2.61 -5.09 -1.78
N TYR A 73 2.49 -4.59 -0.55
CA TYR A 73 2.66 -5.40 0.66
C TYR A 73 1.41 -6.19 1.00
N ALA A 74 1.59 -7.46 1.37
CA ALA A 74 0.58 -8.24 2.06
C ALA A 74 0.40 -7.70 3.50
N VAL A 75 -0.84 -7.71 3.99
CA VAL A 75 -1.24 -7.12 5.29
C VAL A 75 -1.78 -8.16 6.28
N ALA A 76 -2.12 -9.38 5.82
CA ALA A 76 -2.52 -10.44 6.74
C ALA A 76 -1.33 -10.90 7.60
N THR A 77 -1.54 -11.09 8.90
CA THR A 77 -0.49 -11.43 9.88
C THR A 77 0.23 -12.75 9.58
N THR A 78 -0.39 -13.64 8.82
CA THR A 78 0.17 -14.94 8.41
C THR A 78 0.75 -14.93 6.99
N ALA A 79 0.75 -13.79 6.31
CA ALA A 79 1.20 -13.67 4.93
C ALA A 79 2.53 -12.91 4.84
N GLU A 80 3.43 -13.43 4.01
CA GLU A 80 4.65 -12.72 3.64
C GLU A 80 4.40 -11.86 2.40
N SER A 81 5.12 -10.75 2.28
CA SER A 81 5.14 -9.94 1.05
C SER A 81 6.16 -10.46 0.05
N HIS A 82 6.15 -9.93 -1.17
CA HIS A 82 7.10 -10.34 -2.20
C HIS A 82 8.56 -10.20 -1.70
N PRO A 83 9.43 -11.21 -1.87
CA PRO A 83 10.77 -11.26 -1.25
C PRO A 83 11.74 -10.17 -1.76
N LYS A 84 11.43 -9.51 -2.87
CA LYS A 84 12.17 -8.33 -3.37
C LYS A 84 11.85 -7.05 -2.60
N LEU A 85 10.75 -7.00 -1.85
CA LEU A 85 10.39 -5.85 -1.03
C LEU A 85 11.14 -5.92 0.32
N PRO A 86 11.61 -4.78 0.86
CA PRO A 86 12.07 -4.74 2.25
C PRO A 86 10.96 -5.23 3.18
N ALA A 87 11.30 -5.98 4.24
CA ALA A 87 10.29 -6.42 5.19
C ALA A 87 9.58 -5.20 5.82
N LEU A 88 8.25 -5.26 5.94
CA LEU A 88 7.43 -4.11 6.35
C LEU A 88 7.90 -3.48 7.69
N GLY A 89 8.27 -4.31 8.67
CA GLY A 89 8.78 -3.85 9.96
C GLY A 89 10.14 -3.14 9.91
N THR A 90 10.89 -3.27 8.81
CA THR A 90 12.19 -2.60 8.63
C THR A 90 12.07 -1.20 8.03
N LEU A 91 10.87 -0.83 7.58
CA LEU A 91 10.57 0.51 7.06
C LEU A 91 10.44 1.56 8.16
N ASP A 92 10.20 1.13 9.41
CA ASP A 92 10.10 1.99 10.60
C ASP A 92 9.19 3.21 10.37
N ALA A 93 7.97 2.92 9.91
CA ALA A 93 6.97 3.91 9.57
C ALA A 93 6.42 4.62 10.82
N PRO A 94 5.99 5.90 10.71
CA PRO A 94 5.32 6.60 11.80
C PRO A 94 4.03 5.89 12.21
N LYS A 95 3.74 5.92 13.51
CA LYS A 95 2.46 5.44 14.04
C LYS A 95 1.37 6.46 13.73
N LEU A 96 0.41 6.06 12.91
CA LEU A 96 -0.72 6.89 12.52
C LEU A 96 -1.98 6.04 12.43
N ASP A 97 -3.11 6.59 12.87
CA ASP A 97 -4.42 6.01 12.60
C ASP A 97 -4.88 6.48 11.20
N PRO A 98 -5.07 5.56 10.23
CA PRO A 98 -5.56 5.92 8.90
C PRO A 98 -6.92 6.64 8.93
N GLY A 99 -7.75 6.39 9.95
CA GLY A 99 -9.05 7.05 10.12
C GLY A 99 -8.96 8.54 10.45
N GLN A 100 -7.78 9.03 10.84
CA GLN A 100 -7.54 10.45 11.13
C GLN A 100 -7.03 11.24 9.92
N LEU A 101 -6.76 10.59 8.79
CA LEU A 101 -6.34 11.26 7.57
C LEU A 101 -7.46 12.16 7.01
N ASN A 102 -7.11 13.39 6.64
CA ASN A 102 -8.07 14.41 6.23
C ASN A 102 -7.74 14.96 4.84
N SER A 103 -8.34 14.37 3.81
CA SER A 103 -8.13 14.77 2.41
C SER A 103 -8.56 16.22 2.15
N LYS A 104 -9.69 16.66 2.73
CA LYS A 104 -10.17 18.05 2.59
C LYS A 104 -9.12 19.04 3.08
N LYS A 105 -8.54 18.80 4.26
CA LYS A 105 -7.52 19.70 4.82
C LYS A 105 -6.24 19.72 3.98
N VAL A 106 -5.84 18.58 3.45
CA VAL A 106 -4.68 18.49 2.53
C VAL A 106 -4.93 19.32 1.27
N THR A 107 -6.09 19.18 0.62
CA THR A 107 -6.43 19.97 -0.57
C THR A 107 -6.44 21.47 -0.28
N GLU A 108 -7.03 21.90 0.84
CA GLU A 108 -7.02 23.32 1.26
C GLU A 108 -5.59 23.86 1.39
N LEU A 109 -4.69 23.10 2.03
CA LEU A 109 -3.30 23.51 2.23
C LEU A 109 -2.52 23.56 0.91
N MET A 110 -2.72 22.58 0.02
CA MET A 110 -2.06 22.55 -1.29
C MET A 110 -2.50 23.71 -2.18
N MET A 111 -3.79 24.06 -2.20
CA MET A 111 -4.30 25.24 -2.92
C MET A 111 -3.74 26.54 -2.32
N ALA A 112 -3.73 26.66 -0.99
CA ALA A 112 -3.16 27.84 -0.32
C ALA A 112 -1.67 28.02 -0.61
N ALA A 113 -0.94 26.92 -0.86
CA ALA A 113 0.46 26.92 -1.25
C ALA A 113 0.69 27.05 -2.77
N GLY A 114 -0.35 27.07 -3.60
CA GLY A 114 -0.24 27.14 -5.07
C GLY A 114 0.28 25.85 -5.72
N LEU A 115 0.08 24.70 -5.09
CA LEU A 115 0.49 23.37 -5.59
C LEU A 115 -0.66 22.62 -6.31
N LEU A 116 -1.88 23.15 -6.21
CA LEU A 116 -3.10 22.76 -6.93
C LEU A 116 -3.86 24.05 -7.31
#